data_AF-A0A3R6YPQ9-F1
#
_entry.id   AF-A0A3R6YPQ9-F1
#
_cell.length_a   1.000
_cell.length_b   1.000
_cell.length_c   1.000
_cell.angle_alpha   90.00
_cell.angle_beta   90.00
_cell.angle_gamma   90.00
#
_symmetry.space_group_name_H-M   'P 1'
#
loop_
_entity.id
_entity.type
_entity.pdbx_description
1 polymer ?
#
loop_
_entity_poly.entity_id
_entity_poly.type
_entity_poly.pdbx_seq_one_letter_code
_entity_poly.pdbx_strand_id
1 'polypeptide(L)'
;MNNCLLCRDEIVHELTPQEIFTGKKIKQDFLCLRCEAEFHQIKTLHCPTCFRQQDKSKQCPDCKYWQALGYHNFKHQAIFSYNLAMHDYFKRYKRYGDYVLRLVFQTLSTTSITPMATTFYLCTNAEKSLATTTI
;
A
#
# COMPACT_ATOMS: atom_id res chain seq x y z
N MET A 1 13.89 0.22 -19.77
CA MET A 1 13.00 1.40 -19.73
C MET A 1 13.40 2.17 -18.50
N ASN A 2 14.01 3.34 -18.68
CA ASN A 2 14.73 4.05 -17.61
C ASN A 2 13.94 5.25 -17.07
N ASN A 3 12.66 5.39 -17.42
CA ASN A 3 11.87 6.54 -17.00
C ASN A 3 10.88 6.16 -15.90
N CYS A 4 10.71 7.05 -14.93
CA CYS A 4 9.75 6.93 -13.85
C CYS A 4 8.32 6.85 -14.40
N LEU A 5 7.54 5.88 -13.93
CA LEU A 5 6.15 5.70 -14.37
C LEU A 5 5.21 6.82 -13.89
N LEU A 6 5.62 7.58 -12.85
CA LEU A 6 4.84 8.68 -12.32
C LEU A 6 5.13 10.01 -13.02
N CYS A 7 6.39 10.46 -13.03
CA CYS A 7 6.78 11.77 -13.57
C CYS A 7 7.40 11.74 -14.97
N ARG A 8 7.71 10.55 -15.52
CA ARG A 8 8.35 10.33 -16.83
C ARG A 8 9.81 10.80 -16.95
N ASP A 9 10.39 11.36 -15.91
CA ASP A 9 11.82 11.68 -15.86
C ASP A 9 12.69 10.42 -15.83
N GLU A 10 13.94 10.57 -16.27
CA GLU A 10 14.95 9.51 -16.20
C GLU A 10 15.25 9.12 -14.75
N ILE A 11 15.38 7.82 -14.51
CA ILE A 11 15.79 7.22 -13.26
C ILE A 11 17.30 7.04 -13.33
N VAL A 12 18.01 7.81 -12.51
CA VAL A 12 19.45 7.64 -12.32
C VAL A 12 19.66 6.58 -11.25
N HIS A 13 20.26 5.45 -11.63
CA HIS A 13 20.56 4.36 -10.70
C HIS A 13 22.00 4.50 -10.21
N GLU A 14 22.18 4.77 -8.92
CA GLU A 14 23.49 4.67 -8.29
C GLU A 14 23.77 3.18 -8.04
N LEU A 15 24.75 2.62 -8.75
CA LEU A 15 25.12 1.21 -8.58
C LEU A 15 25.93 1.04 -7.31
N THR A 16 25.48 0.15 -6.43
CA THR A 16 26.27 -0.25 -5.27
C THR A 16 27.42 -1.17 -5.70
N PRO A 17 28.58 -1.16 -5.01
CA PRO A 17 29.66 -2.10 -5.30
C PRO A 17 29.18 -3.55 -5.27
N GLN A 18 28.28 -3.89 -4.35
CA GLN A 18 27.68 -5.23 -4.26
C GLN A 18 26.96 -5.62 -5.55
N GLU A 19 26.15 -4.74 -6.15
CA GLU A 19 25.46 -5.02 -7.41
C GLU A 19 26.44 -5.25 -8.56
N ILE A 20 27.54 -4.51 -8.60
CA ILE A 20 28.61 -4.65 -9.60
C ILE A 20 29.33 -6.01 -9.45
N PHE A 21 29.68 -6.39 -8.22
CA PHE A 21 30.49 -7.59 -7.96
C PHE A 21 29.70 -8.90 -7.88
N THR A 22 28.37 -8.87 -7.67
CA THR A 22 27.57 -10.10 -7.50
C THR A 22 27.03 -10.66 -8.82
N GLY A 23 27.16 -9.96 -9.95
CA GLY A 23 26.68 -10.42 -11.26
C GLY A 23 25.16 -10.68 -11.35
N LYS A 24 24.41 -10.23 -10.34
CA LYS A 24 22.95 -10.34 -10.32
C LYS A 24 22.37 -9.30 -11.27
N LYS A 25 21.25 -9.62 -11.92
CA LYS A 25 20.51 -8.62 -12.72
C LYS A 25 20.16 -7.43 -11.82
N ILE A 26 20.61 -6.25 -12.23
CA ILE A 26 20.21 -4.98 -11.62
C ILE A 26 18.68 -4.91 -11.68
N LYS A 27 18.04 -4.65 -10.55
CA LYS A 27 16.58 -4.53 -10.51
C LYS A 27 16.17 -3.35 -11.38
N GLN A 28 15.13 -3.53 -12.18
CA GLN A 28 14.63 -2.43 -12.98
C GLN A 28 13.78 -1.54 -12.09
N ASP A 29 14.17 -0.27 -11.98
CA ASP A 29 13.39 0.72 -11.26
C ASP A 29 12.25 1.25 -12.12
N PHE A 30 11.09 1.42 -11.47
CA PHE A 30 9.89 1.97 -12.09
C PHE A 30 9.49 3.33 -11.49
N LEU A 31 10.18 3.73 -10.42
CA LEU A 31 9.89 4.89 -9.60
C LEU A 31 11.22 5.56 -9.26
N CYS A 32 11.33 6.86 -9.51
CA CYS A 32 12.49 7.63 -9.08
C CYS A 32 12.38 8.01 -7.59
N LEU A 33 13.53 8.25 -6.94
CA LEU A 33 13.61 8.61 -5.52
C LEU A 33 12.75 9.81 -5.14
N ARG A 34 12.67 10.83 -6.01
CA ARG A 34 11.81 12.01 -5.79
C ARG A 34 10.35 11.60 -5.68
N CYS A 35 9.85 10.81 -6.62
CA CYS A 35 8.46 10.36 -6.61
C CYS A 35 8.19 9.34 -5.49
N GLU A 36 9.19 8.55 -5.10
CA GLU A 36 9.09 7.65 -3.94
C GLU A 36 8.91 8.44 -2.63
N ALA A 37 9.70 9.50 -2.43
CA ALA A 37 9.67 10.32 -1.22
C ALA A 37 8.30 10.97 -0.96
N GLU A 38 7.50 11.21 -2.01
CA GLU A 38 6.15 11.75 -1.90
C GLU A 38 5.15 10.76 -1.29
N PHE A 39 5.47 9.46 -1.20
CA PHE A 39 4.60 8.47 -0.56
C PHE A 39 4.91 8.37 0.93
N HIS A 40 4.01 8.92 1.75
CA HIS A 40 4.20 8.94 3.20
C HIS A 40 3.76 7.63 3.84
N GLN A 41 4.71 6.84 4.36
CA GLN A 41 4.39 5.70 5.21
C GLN A 41 3.68 6.14 6.50
N ILE A 42 2.75 5.30 6.98
CA ILE A 42 2.12 5.50 8.28
C ILE A 42 3.16 5.24 9.37
N LYS A 43 3.35 6.23 10.24
CA LYS A 43 4.26 6.16 11.39
C LYS A 43 3.59 5.48 12.56
N THR A 44 4.34 5.23 13.63
CA THR A 44 3.87 4.55 14.87
C THR A 44 2.65 5.21 15.54
N LEU A 45 2.46 6.51 15.36
CA LEU A 45 1.29 7.24 15.87
C LEU A 45 0.17 7.21 14.82
N HIS A 46 -0.75 6.27 14.99
CA HIS A 46 -1.91 6.09 14.10
C HIS A 46 -3.13 5.58 14.89
N CYS A 47 -4.30 5.58 14.25
CA CYS A 47 -5.46 4.94 14.83
C CYS A 47 -5.23 3.42 14.92
N PRO A 48 -5.42 2.77 16.08
CA PRO A 48 -5.18 1.34 16.21
C PRO A 48 -6.17 0.47 15.43
N THR A 49 -7.32 1.03 15.01
CA THR A 49 -8.37 0.30 14.29
C THR A 49 -8.24 0.42 12.78
N CYS A 50 -8.04 1.63 12.26
CA CYS A 50 -8.02 1.87 10.81
C CYS A 50 -6.67 2.35 10.29
N PHE A 51 -5.65 2.51 11.14
CA PHE A 51 -4.31 2.97 10.75
C PHE A 51 -4.26 4.39 10.17
N ARG A 52 -5.32 5.20 10.36
CA ARG A 52 -5.28 6.63 10.02
C ARG A 52 -4.15 7.32 10.79
N GLN A 53 -3.21 7.95 10.07
CA GLN A 53 -2.14 8.77 10.65
C GLN A 53 -2.71 9.93 11.46
N GLN A 54 -2.18 10.14 12.67
CA GLN A 54 -2.65 11.18 13.61
C GLN A 54 -1.64 11.38 14.75
N ASP A 55 -1.83 12.42 15.56
CA ASP A 55 -0.84 12.81 16.58
C ASP A 55 -0.81 11.90 17.82
N LYS A 56 -1.85 11.07 18.02
CA LYS A 56 -1.98 10.20 19.21
C LYS A 56 -2.45 8.82 18.79
N SER A 57 -1.90 7.77 19.40
CA SER A 57 -2.39 6.40 19.19
C SER A 57 -3.68 6.16 19.96
N LYS A 58 -4.80 6.67 19.44
CA LYS A 58 -6.16 6.53 19.99
C LYS A 58 -7.15 6.21 18.88
N GLN A 59 -8.29 5.66 19.23
CA GLN A 59 -9.34 5.44 18.23
C GLN A 59 -9.83 6.78 17.64
N CYS A 60 -9.84 6.88 16.30
CA CYS A 60 -10.28 8.10 15.62
C CYS A 60 -11.81 8.26 15.66
N PRO A 61 -12.34 9.48 15.43
CA PRO A 61 -13.78 9.73 15.44
C PRO A 61 -14.56 8.85 14.47
N ASP A 62 -14.03 8.61 13.26
CA ASP A 62 -14.70 7.79 12.24
C ASP A 62 -14.87 6.34 12.71
N CYS A 63 -13.83 5.76 13.30
CA CYS A 63 -13.88 4.41 13.86
C CYS A 63 -14.87 4.32 15.03
N LYS A 64 -14.94 5.35 15.88
CA LYS A 64 -15.94 5.40 16.98
C LYS A 64 -17.35 5.48 16.43
N TYR A 65 -17.57 6.31 15.41
CA TYR A 65 -18.85 6.45 14.73
C TYR A 65 -19.31 5.13 14.10
N TRP A 66 -18.43 4.44 13.37
CA TRP A 66 -18.76 3.15 12.77
C TRP A 66 -19.07 2.08 13.82
N GLN A 67 -18.35 2.07 14.95
CA GLN A 67 -18.69 1.18 16.05
C GLN A 67 -20.06 1.51 16.67
N ALA A 68 -20.42 2.78 16.84
CA ALA A 68 -21.76 3.14 17.31
C ALA A 68 -22.87 2.66 16.37
N LEU A 69 -22.58 2.49 15.07
CA LEU A 69 -23.49 1.92 14.07
C LEU A 69 -23.48 0.38 14.01
N GLY A 70 -22.71 -0.30 14.87
CA GLY A 70 -22.63 -1.77 14.90
C GLY A 70 -21.48 -2.37 14.08
N TYR A 71 -20.61 -1.55 13.46
CA TYR A 71 -19.46 -2.03 12.69
C TYR A 71 -18.22 -2.16 13.58
N HIS A 72 -18.06 -3.33 14.21
CA HIS A 72 -17.01 -3.56 15.20
C HIS A 72 -15.79 -4.33 14.70
N ASN A 73 -15.92 -5.10 13.61
CA ASN A 73 -14.97 -6.14 13.26
C ASN A 73 -14.43 -6.03 11.83
N PHE A 74 -13.68 -4.96 11.53
CA PHE A 74 -12.88 -4.91 10.30
C PHE A 74 -11.38 -4.89 10.65
N LYS A 75 -10.61 -5.77 10.00
CA LYS A 75 -9.16 -5.80 10.11
C LYS A 75 -8.60 -4.97 8.95
N HIS A 76 -8.19 -3.74 9.24
CA HIS A 76 -7.59 -2.85 8.25
C HIS A 76 -6.22 -2.39 8.73
N GLN A 77 -5.19 -2.64 7.92
CA GLN A 77 -3.83 -2.19 8.15
C GLN A 77 -3.37 -1.43 6.91
N ALA A 78 -3.33 -0.11 7.02
CA ALA A 78 -2.77 0.74 5.98
C ALA A 78 -1.26 0.87 6.17
N ILE A 79 -0.53 0.83 5.06
CA ILE A 79 0.94 0.98 5.01
C ILE A 79 1.32 2.44 4.75
N PHE A 80 0.53 3.13 3.91
CA PHE A 80 0.76 4.51 3.52
C PHE A 80 -0.44 5.39 3.90
N SER A 81 -0.13 6.64 4.21
CA SER A 81 -1.14 7.69 4.41
C SER A 81 -1.76 8.05 3.07
N TYR A 82 -3.06 8.36 3.09
CA TYR A 82 -3.77 8.82 1.90
C TYR A 82 -3.52 10.31 1.66
N ASN A 83 -2.28 10.65 1.28
CA ASN A 83 -1.88 12.01 0.89
C ASN A 83 -2.13 12.25 -0.61
N LEU A 84 -1.73 13.43 -1.12
CA LEU A 84 -1.94 13.81 -2.53
C LEU A 84 -1.31 12.80 -3.51
N ALA A 85 -0.07 12.37 -3.26
CA ALA A 85 0.61 11.39 -4.11
C ALA A 85 -0.13 10.04 -4.13
N MET A 86 -0.57 9.53 -2.98
CA MET A 86 -1.33 8.28 -2.89
C MET A 86 -2.72 8.40 -3.55
N HIS A 87 -3.38 9.55 -3.39
CA HIS A 87 -4.64 9.85 -4.07
C HIS A 87 -4.48 9.84 -5.59
N ASP A 88 -3.49 10.57 -6.12
CA ASP A 88 -3.27 10.71 -7.56
C ASP A 88 -2.82 9.39 -8.19
N TYR A 89 -2.00 8.61 -7.46
CA TYR A 89 -1.67 7.24 -7.82
C TYR A 89 -2.94 6.40 -8.01
N PHE A 90 -3.83 6.34 -7.02
CA PHE A 90 -5.04 5.52 -7.10
C PHE A 90 -6.04 6.01 -8.13
N LYS A 91 -6.11 7.33 -8.36
CA LYS A 91 -6.87 7.91 -9.45
C LYS A 91 -6.37 7.38 -10.79
N ARG A 92 -5.06 7.44 -11.06
CA ARG A 92 -4.50 6.88 -12.30
C ARG A 92 -4.71 5.37 -12.43
N TYR A 93 -4.41 4.63 -11.37
CA TYR A 93 -4.49 3.17 -11.37
C TYR A 93 -5.92 2.65 -11.49
N LYS A 94 -6.84 3.05 -10.60
CA LYS A 94 -8.21 2.52 -10.56
C LYS A 94 -9.17 3.25 -11.48
N ARG A 95 -9.08 4.60 -11.56
CA ARG A 95 -10.06 5.40 -12.31
C ARG A 95 -9.73 5.47 -13.79
N TYR A 96 -8.45 5.59 -14.15
CA TYR A 96 -8.02 5.67 -15.56
C TYR A 96 -7.47 4.34 -16.11
N GLY A 97 -7.36 3.30 -15.27
CA GLY A 97 -6.96 1.96 -15.72
C GLY A 97 -5.47 1.85 -16.07
N ASP A 98 -4.61 2.71 -15.53
CA ASP A 98 -3.15 2.64 -15.73
C ASP A 98 -2.55 1.48 -14.90
N TYR A 99 -2.82 0.25 -15.32
CA TYR A 99 -2.45 -0.97 -14.60
C TYR A 99 -0.93 -1.20 -14.54
N VAL A 100 -0.15 -0.55 -15.40
CA VAL A 100 1.32 -0.59 -15.36
C VAL A 100 1.84 -0.01 -14.03
N LEU A 101 1.09 0.88 -13.39
CA LEU A 101 1.39 1.42 -12.05
C LEU A 101 1.42 0.36 -10.93
N ARG A 102 0.95 -0.87 -11.17
CA ARG A 102 1.16 -1.98 -10.23
C ARG A 102 2.64 -2.19 -9.89
N LEU A 103 3.54 -1.89 -10.84
CA LEU A 103 4.98 -1.99 -10.67
C LEU A 103 5.51 -0.96 -9.67
N VAL A 104 4.96 0.27 -9.70
CA VAL A 104 5.27 1.31 -8.72
C VAL A 104 4.90 0.86 -7.31
N PHE A 105 3.69 0.34 -7.13
CA PHE A 105 3.22 -0.09 -5.82
C PHE A 105 3.99 -1.31 -5.30
N GLN A 106 4.39 -2.22 -6.20
CA GLN A 106 5.26 -3.34 -5.84
C GLN A 106 6.60 -2.83 -5.28
N THR A 107 7.25 -1.88 -5.94
CA THR A 107 8.49 -1.24 -5.45
C THR A 107 8.29 -0.62 -4.06
N LEU A 108 7.26 0.20 -3.88
CA LEU A 108 6.92 0.83 -2.59
C LEU A 108 6.69 -0.21 -1.48
N SER A 109 5.97 -1.29 -1.78
CA SER A 109 5.64 -2.32 -0.79
C SER A 109 6.86 -3.10 -0.31
N THR A 110 7.82 -3.42 -1.20
CA THR A 110 9.01 -4.20 -0.84
C THR A 110 9.94 -3.45 0.11
N THR A 111 9.94 -2.12 0.08
CA THR A 111 10.72 -1.28 1.00
C THR A 111 10.08 -1.21 2.39
N SER A 112 8.75 -1.27 2.47
CA SER A 112 7.96 -1.01 3.69
C SER A 112 7.57 -2.25 4.51
N ILE A 113 7.63 -3.45 3.91
CA ILE A 113 7.17 -4.68 4.55
C ILE A 113 8.39 -5.50 4.97
N THR A 114 8.78 -5.46 6.25
CA THR A 114 9.53 -6.59 6.84
C THR A 114 8.66 -7.83 6.71
N PRO A 115 9.22 -9.02 6.41
CA PRO A 115 8.42 -10.22 6.25
C PRO A 115 7.73 -10.55 7.58
N MET A 116 6.47 -10.13 7.73
CA MET A 116 5.56 -10.80 8.64
C MET A 116 5.37 -12.20 8.07
N ALA A 117 5.62 -13.19 8.91
CA ALA A 117 5.48 -14.60 8.60
C ALA A 117 4.29 -14.85 7.65
N THR A 118 4.61 -15.50 6.55
CA THR A 118 3.73 -15.91 5.47
C THR A 118 2.35 -16.33 5.97
N THR A 119 1.33 -15.53 5.68
CA THR A 119 -0.01 -16.04 5.48
C THR A 119 -0.65 -15.27 4.34
N PHE A 120 -0.41 -15.77 3.14
CA PHE A 120 -1.21 -15.43 1.96
C PHE A 120 -2.66 -15.87 2.23
N TYR A 121 -3.50 -14.98 2.76
CA TYR A 121 -4.94 -15.11 2.58
C TYR A 121 -5.27 -14.66 1.14
N LEU A 122 -5.17 -15.61 0.20
CA LEU A 122 -5.89 -15.51 -1.06
C LEU A 122 -7.39 -15.50 -0.72
N CYS A 123 -8.00 -14.32 -0.74
CA CYS A 123 -9.44 -14.18 -0.62
C CYS A 123 -10.06 -14.54 -1.98
N THR A 124 -10.38 -15.82 -2.17
CA THR A 124 -11.33 -16.26 -3.21
C THR A 124 -12.71 -16.34 -2.56
N ASN A 125 -13.58 -15.37 -2.86
CA ASN A 125 -14.99 -15.40 -2.46
C ASN A 125 -15.79 -16.39 -3.32
N ALA A 126 -16.49 -17.32 -2.67
CA ALA A 126 -17.66 -18.07 -3.15
C ALA A 126 -18.23 -18.81 -1.91
N GLU A 127 -19.47 -18.71 -1.44
CA GLU A 127 -20.74 -18.15 -1.89
C GLU A 127 -21.61 -17.88 -0.65
N LYS A 128 -22.56 -16.94 -0.78
CA LYS A 128 -23.68 -16.77 0.15
C LYS A 128 -24.76 -17.82 -0.13
N SER A 129 -25.36 -18.39 0.92
CA SER A 129 -26.77 -18.80 0.92
C SER A 129 -27.30 -18.81 2.36
N LEU A 130 -28.27 -17.94 2.64
CA LEU A 130 -29.16 -18.05 3.79
C LEU A 130 -30.30 -19.02 3.41
N ALA A 131 -30.69 -19.92 4.32
CA ALA A 131 -32.10 -20.31 4.46
C ALA A 131 -32.37 -20.97 5.83
N THR A 132 -33.33 -20.36 6.53
CA THR A 132 -34.23 -20.78 7.61
C THR A 132 -34.54 -22.28 7.70
N THR A 133 -34.66 -22.83 8.92
CA THR A 133 -35.92 -23.39 9.47
C THR A 133 -35.66 -24.28 10.70
N THR A 134 -36.31 -23.88 11.80
CA THR A 134 -36.68 -24.65 12.97
C THR A 134 -37.56 -25.84 12.60
N ILE A 135 -37.20 -27.05 13.07
CA ILE A 135 -38.10 -27.97 13.79
C ILE A 135 -37.28 -28.59 14.91
#